data_AF-A0A432YQM3-F1
#
_entry.id   AF-A0A432YQM3-F1
#
_cell.length_a   1.000
_cell.length_b   1.000
_cell.length_c   1.000
_cell.angle_alpha   90.00
_cell.angle_beta   90.00
_cell.angle_gamma   90.00
#
_symmetry.space_group_name_H-M   'P 1'
#
loop_
_entity.id
_entity.type
_entity.pdbx_description
1 polymer ?
#
loop_
_entity_poly.entity_id
_entity_poly.type
_entity_poly.pdbx_seq_one_letter_code
_entity_poly.pdbx_strand_id
1 'polypeptide(L)'
;MRCIVLLAFLVLPAAHAQSPQPQPLVAGSETPGEMVFRTPDPSPITRFAVQLLSEVYAELDITLRFIEMPRDRSLTEANKGRIAGELGRIPRLGEEYSNLIRVDFPLFTSRVVLVADRRKCGLCNFDSIDSYAYIGGTQSVEQVIDAQASNKPSIKAINFEQLEMLYENGRVQAVLLNDFEAAQLKSIDSPYTIQVPYTRNTGYHFLHKRYAHLVPQVEAILQRKAENGRIAALSLETGAQLLPLQSFSQTPQFGPIRMTGGLLHDQANLGGGGQYWQLAQMVFRPVSTDVEVEPNNITRAYRGYVDERFEVYIGGYTVEVPSHSIASRNHIDFDKALYLFARDDATLAEINRGQHKRPICHIEAYQYDHLLPPGNTYYAADSHLDCFAMLDMGRMGAVVGYRENVPDWRDSPYVMVQLREALPIHIYFRNNPRGVRMRDWFDKELRRLVESGEIRTLYDAEMLHRSRFEQNLPRSQHRQGPQ
;
A
#
# COMPACT_ATOMS: atom_id res chain seq x y z
N MET A 1 0.54 -120.88 -22.73
CA MET A 1 0.45 -119.83 -23.78
C MET A 1 0.75 -118.48 -23.15
N ARG A 2 1.80 -117.80 -23.65
CA ARG A 2 2.01 -116.35 -23.89
C ARG A 2 1.22 -115.33 -23.05
N CYS A 3 1.73 -114.18 -22.62
CA CYS A 3 2.93 -113.41 -22.97
C CYS A 3 3.16 -112.30 -21.92
N ILE A 4 4.41 -111.91 -21.75
CA ILE A 4 4.91 -110.78 -20.96
C ILE A 4 4.56 -109.46 -21.68
N VAL A 5 4.17 -108.42 -20.93
CA VAL A 5 4.20 -107.02 -21.38
C VAL A 5 4.87 -106.17 -20.29
N LEU A 6 6.01 -105.59 -20.65
CA LEU A 6 6.76 -104.57 -19.92
C LEU A 6 6.04 -103.21 -20.07
N LEU A 7 5.90 -102.45 -18.99
CA LEU A 7 5.69 -100.99 -19.08
C LEU A 7 6.70 -100.26 -18.18
N ALA A 8 7.45 -99.35 -18.82
CA ALA A 8 8.55 -98.60 -18.26
C ALA A 8 8.07 -97.42 -17.41
N PHE A 9 8.70 -97.22 -16.25
CA PHE A 9 8.56 -96.02 -15.43
C PHE A 9 9.44 -94.89 -15.99
N LEU A 10 8.81 -93.81 -16.46
CA LEU A 10 9.45 -92.55 -16.81
C LEU A 10 9.64 -91.71 -15.54
N VAL A 11 10.90 -91.48 -15.16
CA VAL A 11 11.29 -90.55 -14.09
C VAL A 11 11.49 -89.16 -14.71
N LEU A 12 10.64 -88.19 -14.33
CA LEU A 12 10.80 -86.77 -14.65
C LEU A 12 11.75 -86.09 -13.66
N PRO A 13 12.68 -85.23 -14.09
CA PRO A 13 13.61 -84.54 -13.20
C PRO A 13 12.93 -83.36 -12.48
N ALA A 14 13.25 -83.19 -11.19
CA ALA A 14 12.77 -82.10 -10.36
C ALA A 14 13.40 -80.76 -10.78
N ALA A 15 12.55 -79.83 -11.25
CA ALA A 15 12.93 -78.45 -11.52
C ALA A 15 13.18 -77.73 -10.19
N HIS A 16 14.42 -77.27 -9.99
CA HIS A 16 14.79 -76.41 -8.86
C HIS A 16 14.24 -75.00 -9.09
N ALA A 17 13.19 -74.63 -8.35
CA ALA A 17 12.68 -73.26 -8.32
C ALA A 17 13.71 -72.37 -7.60
N GLN A 18 14.40 -71.52 -8.36
CA GLN A 18 15.24 -70.46 -7.81
C GLN A 18 14.33 -69.42 -7.13
N SER A 19 14.57 -69.18 -5.85
CA SER A 19 13.99 -68.07 -5.09
C SER A 19 14.34 -66.73 -5.75
N PRO A 20 13.39 -65.77 -5.88
CA PRO A 20 13.68 -64.46 -6.47
C PRO A 20 14.71 -63.73 -5.61
N GLN A 21 15.83 -63.34 -6.21
CA GLN A 21 16.75 -62.42 -5.55
C GLN A 21 16.06 -61.06 -5.35
N PRO A 22 16.20 -60.42 -4.18
CA PRO A 22 15.72 -59.06 -3.98
C PRO A 22 16.49 -58.13 -4.91
N GLN A 23 15.79 -57.53 -5.87
CA GLN A 23 16.31 -56.39 -6.62
C GLN A 23 16.59 -55.26 -5.63
N PRO A 24 17.79 -54.65 -5.63
CA PRO A 24 18.02 -53.48 -4.80
C PRO A 24 17.14 -52.33 -5.32
N LEU A 25 16.24 -51.85 -4.47
CA LEU A 25 15.51 -50.61 -4.67
C LEU A 25 16.52 -49.46 -4.53
N VAL A 26 17.21 -49.14 -5.63
CA VAL A 26 18.08 -47.96 -5.69
C VAL A 26 17.17 -46.74 -5.79
N ALA A 27 16.81 -46.17 -4.64
CA ALA A 27 16.34 -44.80 -4.56
C ALA A 27 17.54 -43.88 -4.81
N GLY A 28 17.96 -43.78 -6.07
CA GLY A 28 18.87 -42.74 -6.53
C GLY A 28 18.08 -41.44 -6.59
N SER A 29 18.18 -40.59 -5.56
CA SER A 29 17.81 -39.19 -5.69
C SER A 29 18.88 -38.50 -6.54
N GLU A 30 18.82 -38.67 -7.86
CA GLU A 30 19.65 -37.86 -8.75
C GLU A 30 19.26 -36.39 -8.58
N THR A 31 20.24 -35.58 -8.21
CA THR A 31 20.10 -34.13 -8.19
C THR A 31 19.72 -33.67 -9.60
N PRO A 32 18.58 -32.99 -9.78
CA PRO A 32 18.13 -32.59 -11.11
C PRO A 32 19.07 -31.52 -11.68
N GLY A 33 19.54 -31.66 -12.92
CA GLY A 33 20.35 -30.61 -13.57
C GLY A 33 19.58 -29.30 -13.81
N GLU A 34 18.26 -29.36 -13.95
CA GLU A 34 17.38 -28.19 -14.10
C GLU A 34 16.10 -28.34 -13.27
N MET A 35 15.64 -27.24 -12.65
CA MET A 35 14.34 -27.14 -11.98
C MET A 35 13.53 -25.97 -12.54
N VAL A 36 12.25 -26.23 -12.84
CA VAL A 36 11.36 -25.26 -13.48
C VAL A 36 10.43 -24.62 -12.46
N PHE A 37 10.29 -23.29 -12.48
CA PHE A 37 9.37 -22.53 -11.63
C PHE A 37 8.54 -21.55 -12.46
N ARG A 38 7.46 -21.01 -11.88
CA ARG A 38 6.74 -19.89 -12.48
C ARG A 38 7.60 -18.63 -12.41
N THR A 39 7.63 -17.85 -13.49
CA THR A 39 8.14 -16.47 -13.46
C THR A 39 7.25 -15.62 -12.55
N PRO A 40 7.76 -15.03 -11.45
CA PRO A 40 6.98 -14.13 -10.61
C PRO A 40 6.77 -12.79 -11.30
N ASP A 41 5.71 -12.08 -10.91
CA ASP A 41 5.42 -10.74 -11.46
C ASP A 41 6.57 -9.78 -11.10
N PRO A 42 7.04 -8.91 -12.02
CA PRO A 42 8.23 -8.10 -11.78
C PRO A 42 8.04 -7.11 -10.63
N SER A 43 8.95 -7.15 -9.65
CA SER A 43 9.05 -6.18 -8.55
C SER A 43 10.43 -6.30 -7.89
N PRO A 44 10.86 -5.32 -7.08
CA PRO A 44 12.10 -5.45 -6.31
C PRO A 44 12.17 -6.72 -5.45
N ILE A 45 11.06 -7.09 -4.78
CA ILE A 45 11.01 -8.26 -3.90
C ILE A 45 11.07 -9.58 -4.65
N THR A 46 10.48 -9.65 -5.85
CA THR A 46 10.50 -10.87 -6.67
C THR A 46 11.84 -11.04 -7.37
N ARG A 47 12.50 -9.95 -7.79
CA ARG A 47 13.90 -9.99 -8.23
C ARG A 47 14.83 -10.50 -7.14
N PHE A 48 14.68 -10.00 -5.91
CA PHE A 48 15.40 -10.52 -4.75
C PHE A 48 15.20 -12.02 -4.56
N ALA A 49 13.95 -12.49 -4.54
CA ALA A 49 13.65 -13.91 -4.32
C ALA A 49 14.21 -14.81 -5.45
N VAL A 50 14.06 -14.38 -6.71
CA VAL A 50 14.59 -15.10 -7.88
C VAL A 50 16.11 -15.19 -7.82
N GLN A 51 16.80 -14.07 -7.55
CA GLN A 51 18.25 -14.05 -7.50
C GLN A 51 18.78 -14.87 -6.31
N LEU A 52 18.17 -14.73 -5.13
CA LEU A 52 18.56 -15.50 -3.93
C LEU A 52 18.46 -16.99 -4.19
N LEU A 53 17.32 -17.45 -4.71
CA LEU A 53 17.11 -18.87 -4.97
C LEU A 53 18.00 -19.36 -6.12
N SER A 54 18.20 -18.57 -7.16
CA SER A 54 19.14 -18.94 -8.22
C SER A 54 20.57 -19.15 -7.68
N GLU A 55 21.04 -18.28 -6.78
CA GLU A 55 22.33 -18.47 -6.10
C GLU A 55 22.36 -19.72 -5.21
N VAL A 56 21.26 -20.02 -4.49
CA VAL A 56 21.16 -21.20 -3.62
C VAL A 56 21.21 -22.50 -4.43
N TYR A 57 20.46 -22.58 -5.53
CA TYR A 57 20.41 -23.77 -6.37
C TYR A 57 21.68 -23.95 -7.21
N ALA A 58 22.35 -22.86 -7.59
CA ALA A 58 23.65 -22.93 -8.25
C ALA A 58 24.74 -23.58 -7.37
N GLU A 59 24.70 -23.37 -6.05
CA GLU A 59 25.60 -24.06 -5.10
C GLU A 59 25.33 -25.58 -5.00
N LEU A 60 24.22 -26.05 -5.55
CA LEU A 60 23.83 -27.46 -5.65
C LEU A 60 24.00 -28.01 -7.07
N ASP A 61 24.64 -27.27 -7.97
CA ASP A 61 24.77 -27.57 -9.41
C ASP A 61 23.41 -27.70 -10.13
N ILE A 62 22.39 -27.00 -9.65
CA ILE A 62 21.03 -27.00 -10.21
C ILE A 62 20.75 -25.66 -10.90
N THR A 63 20.40 -25.70 -12.18
CA THR A 63 19.94 -24.51 -12.90
C THR A 63 18.45 -24.27 -12.69
N LEU A 64 18.05 -23.02 -12.37
CA LEU A 64 16.64 -22.64 -12.32
C LEU A 64 16.16 -22.08 -13.66
N ARG A 65 15.02 -22.57 -14.13
CA ARG A 65 14.33 -22.05 -15.31
C ARG A 65 12.95 -21.51 -14.94
N PHE A 66 12.66 -20.28 -15.35
CA PHE A 66 11.38 -19.63 -15.07
C PHE A 66 10.50 -19.61 -16.33
N ILE A 67 9.23 -19.97 -16.16
CA ILE A 67 8.24 -19.96 -17.25
C ILE A 67 7.00 -19.14 -16.87
N GLU A 68 6.48 -18.41 -17.84
CA GLU A 68 5.28 -17.61 -17.65
C GLU A 68 4.03 -18.49 -17.57
N MET A 69 3.24 -18.26 -16.53
CA MET A 69 1.88 -18.79 -16.40
C MET A 69 1.10 -18.03 -15.33
N PRO A 70 -0.25 -18.07 -15.38
CA PRO A 70 -1.09 -17.54 -14.31
C PRO A 70 -0.78 -18.16 -12.94
N ARG A 71 -0.94 -17.37 -11.89
CA ARG A 71 -0.62 -17.75 -10.50
C ARG A 71 -1.46 -18.93 -9.98
N ASP A 72 -2.75 -18.98 -10.32
CA ASP A 72 -3.61 -20.14 -10.04
C ASP A 72 -3.12 -21.43 -10.72
N ARG A 73 -2.69 -21.29 -11.98
CA ARG A 73 -2.20 -22.42 -12.78
C ARG A 73 -0.90 -22.96 -12.20
N SER A 74 0.01 -22.09 -11.77
CA SER A 74 1.30 -22.52 -11.23
C SER A 74 1.13 -23.40 -10.00
N LEU A 75 0.24 -23.04 -9.08
CA LEU A 75 -0.05 -23.82 -7.87
C LEU A 75 -0.51 -25.24 -8.20
N THR A 76 -1.42 -25.34 -9.17
CA THR A 76 -1.93 -26.62 -9.65
C THR A 76 -0.83 -27.46 -10.30
N GLU A 77 0.02 -26.86 -11.13
CA GLU A 77 1.10 -27.56 -11.84
C GLU A 77 2.27 -27.94 -10.91
N ALA A 78 2.56 -27.12 -9.90
CA ALA A 78 3.55 -27.41 -8.86
C ALA A 78 3.08 -28.58 -8.00
N ASN A 79 1.81 -28.58 -7.57
CA ASN A 79 1.24 -29.67 -6.78
C ASN A 79 1.14 -31.00 -7.56
N LYS A 80 1.03 -30.94 -8.89
CA LYS A 80 1.14 -32.11 -9.79
C LYS A 80 2.60 -32.53 -10.06
N GLY A 81 3.58 -31.73 -9.66
CA GLY A 81 5.00 -31.96 -9.93
C GLY A 81 5.41 -31.71 -11.39
N ARG A 82 4.64 -30.95 -12.18
CA ARG A 82 5.05 -30.56 -13.54
C ARG A 82 6.04 -29.40 -13.54
N ILE A 83 5.93 -28.53 -12.54
CA ILE A 83 6.98 -27.60 -12.14
C ILE A 83 7.48 -27.99 -10.74
N ALA A 84 8.64 -27.47 -10.38
CA ALA A 84 9.38 -27.94 -9.23
C ALA A 84 8.87 -27.42 -7.89
N GLY A 85 8.11 -26.32 -7.90
CA GLY A 85 7.58 -25.72 -6.70
C GLY A 85 7.10 -24.30 -6.93
N GLU A 86 7.07 -23.50 -5.85
CA GLU A 86 6.49 -22.17 -5.80
C GLU A 86 7.36 -21.20 -5.00
N LEU A 87 7.40 -19.94 -5.42
CA LEU A 87 8.19 -18.89 -4.79
C LEU A 87 7.31 -17.97 -3.95
N GLY A 88 7.72 -17.67 -2.72
CA GLY A 88 7.14 -16.58 -1.93
C GLY A 88 5.68 -16.77 -1.54
N ARG A 89 5.33 -17.95 -1.02
CA ARG A 89 3.94 -18.30 -0.62
C ARG A 89 3.75 -18.27 0.90
N ILE A 90 2.51 -18.11 1.34
CA ILE A 90 2.17 -18.09 2.77
C ILE A 90 2.47 -19.44 3.47
N PRO A 91 2.72 -19.47 4.80
CA PRO A 91 3.22 -20.67 5.48
C PRO A 91 2.33 -21.91 5.34
N ARG A 92 1.01 -21.70 5.33
CA ARG A 92 -0.02 -22.76 5.36
C ARG A 92 -0.40 -23.30 3.99
N LEU A 93 0.32 -22.94 2.93
CA LEU A 93 0.00 -23.41 1.57
C LEU A 93 -0.03 -24.95 1.46
N GLY A 94 0.83 -25.65 2.20
CA GLY A 94 0.90 -27.12 2.19
C GLY A 94 -0.35 -27.81 2.74
N GLU A 95 -1.22 -27.11 3.46
CA GLU A 95 -2.51 -27.64 3.93
C GLU A 95 -3.49 -27.81 2.76
N GLU A 96 -3.44 -26.92 1.76
CA GLU A 96 -4.28 -26.95 0.56
C GLU A 96 -3.63 -27.74 -0.58
N TYR A 97 -2.31 -27.58 -0.75
CA TYR A 97 -1.52 -28.25 -1.79
C TYR A 97 -0.58 -29.27 -1.16
N SER A 98 -1.13 -30.44 -0.84
CA SER A 98 -0.48 -31.48 -0.01
C SER A 98 0.82 -32.08 -0.58
N ASN A 99 1.14 -31.87 -1.86
CA ASN A 99 2.41 -32.30 -2.45
C ASN A 99 3.48 -31.21 -2.40
N LEU A 100 3.21 -30.04 -1.83
CA LEU A 100 4.17 -28.96 -1.66
C LEU A 100 4.71 -28.94 -0.23
N ILE A 101 6.03 -29.01 -0.13
CA ILE A 101 6.79 -28.97 1.12
C ILE A 101 7.42 -27.59 1.24
N ARG A 102 7.17 -26.94 2.38
CA ARG A 102 7.76 -25.65 2.72
C ARG A 102 9.25 -25.83 3.04
N VAL A 103 10.08 -24.94 2.51
CA VAL A 103 11.45 -24.69 3.00
C VAL A 103 11.32 -23.70 4.15
N ASP A 104 11.71 -24.09 5.38
CA ASP A 104 11.49 -23.31 6.60
C ASP A 104 12.49 -22.16 6.78
N PHE A 105 12.56 -21.31 5.76
CA PHE A 105 13.33 -20.08 5.76
C PHE A 105 12.47 -18.93 5.23
N PRO A 106 12.20 -17.88 6.03
CA PRO A 106 11.37 -16.77 5.58
C PRO A 106 12.12 -15.92 4.55
N LEU A 107 11.58 -15.80 3.33
CA LEU A 107 12.21 -15.02 2.26
C LEU A 107 11.97 -13.52 2.44
N PHE A 108 10.73 -13.14 2.71
CA PHE A 108 10.33 -11.75 2.86
C PHE A 108 9.01 -11.62 3.64
N THR A 109 8.72 -10.40 4.09
CA THR A 109 7.43 -10.03 4.68
C THR A 109 6.72 -9.02 3.80
N SER A 110 5.41 -9.15 3.64
CA SER A 110 4.55 -8.23 2.90
C SER A 110 3.24 -7.99 3.65
N ARG A 111 2.45 -7.02 3.21
CA ARG A 111 1.08 -6.82 3.68
C ARG A 111 0.11 -6.93 2.54
N VAL A 112 -1.05 -7.53 2.80
CA VAL A 112 -2.20 -7.35 1.91
C VAL A 112 -2.76 -5.95 2.15
N VAL A 113 -2.90 -5.20 1.07
CA VAL A 113 -3.47 -3.86 1.07
C VAL A 113 -4.67 -3.79 0.14
N LEU A 114 -5.67 -3.03 0.56
CA LEU A 114 -6.69 -2.48 -0.34
C LEU A 114 -6.19 -1.13 -0.83
N VAL A 115 -6.13 -0.96 -2.15
CA VAL A 115 -5.80 0.31 -2.79
C VAL A 115 -7.06 0.89 -3.41
N ALA A 116 -7.36 2.15 -3.10
CA ALA A 116 -8.56 2.83 -3.59
C ALA A 116 -8.35 4.34 -3.70
N ASP A 117 -9.33 5.03 -4.29
CA ASP A 117 -9.41 6.48 -4.31
C ASP A 117 -10.16 7.00 -3.08
N ARG A 118 -9.43 7.65 -2.18
CA ARG A 118 -9.96 8.17 -0.91
C ARG A 118 -11.02 9.27 -1.09
N ARG A 119 -11.09 9.91 -2.26
CA ARG A 119 -12.14 10.87 -2.58
C ARG A 119 -13.52 10.19 -2.65
N LYS A 120 -13.55 8.88 -2.93
CA LYS A 120 -14.77 8.08 -3.08
C LYS A 120 -15.17 7.32 -1.82
N CYS A 121 -14.21 6.88 -1.00
CA CYS A 121 -14.47 6.00 0.15
C CYS A 121 -13.88 6.47 1.50
N GLY A 122 -13.35 7.69 1.57
CA GLY A 122 -12.76 8.23 2.80
C GLY A 122 -11.54 7.44 3.26
N LEU A 123 -11.60 6.88 4.47
CA LEU A 123 -10.54 6.01 4.98
C LEU A 123 -10.47 4.65 4.28
N CYS A 124 -11.51 4.31 3.51
CA CYS A 124 -11.68 3.09 2.74
C CYS A 124 -11.55 1.79 3.56
N ASN A 125 -12.51 0.91 3.35
CA ASN A 125 -12.59 -0.44 3.88
C ASN A 125 -13.61 -1.22 3.04
N PHE A 126 -13.80 -2.51 3.28
CA PHE A 126 -14.76 -3.31 2.50
C PHE A 126 -16.20 -2.76 2.53
N ASP A 127 -16.61 -2.09 3.62
CA ASP A 127 -17.96 -1.55 3.76
C ASP A 127 -18.22 -0.29 2.92
N SER A 128 -17.16 0.50 2.68
CA SER A 128 -17.18 1.80 2.00
C SER A 128 -16.82 1.74 0.51
N ILE A 129 -16.53 0.54 0.00
CA ILE A 129 -16.33 0.29 -1.43
C ILE A 129 -17.49 -0.51 -2.03
N ASP A 130 -17.75 -0.33 -3.32
CA ASP A 130 -18.83 -1.00 -4.05
C ASP A 130 -18.35 -2.13 -4.94
N SER A 131 -17.08 -2.12 -5.34
CA SER A 131 -16.48 -3.17 -6.16
C SER A 131 -14.98 -3.24 -5.96
N TYR A 132 -14.42 -4.43 -6.14
CA TYR A 132 -12.97 -4.62 -6.10
C TYR A 132 -12.47 -5.65 -7.11
N ALA A 133 -11.19 -5.61 -7.43
CA ALA A 133 -10.53 -6.69 -8.16
C ALA A 133 -9.31 -7.21 -7.40
N TYR A 134 -8.89 -8.42 -7.70
CA TYR A 134 -7.69 -9.05 -7.15
C TYR A 134 -7.11 -10.06 -8.14
N ILE A 135 -5.82 -10.38 -8.01
CA ILE A 135 -5.17 -11.40 -8.85
C ILE A 135 -5.50 -12.79 -8.29
N GLY A 136 -5.97 -13.66 -9.16
CA GLY A 136 -6.30 -15.02 -8.76
C GLY A 136 -5.13 -15.87 -8.29
N GLY A 137 -5.35 -16.70 -7.27
CA GLY A 137 -4.31 -17.59 -6.72
C GLY A 137 -3.34 -16.85 -5.80
N THR A 138 -3.76 -15.70 -5.30
CA THR A 138 -3.06 -14.92 -4.27
C THR A 138 -3.66 -15.28 -2.92
N GLN A 139 -3.20 -16.39 -2.32
CA GLN A 139 -3.81 -16.94 -1.10
C GLN A 139 -3.90 -15.92 0.03
N SER A 140 -2.90 -15.04 0.17
CA SER A 140 -2.91 -13.97 1.16
C SER A 140 -4.12 -13.04 1.00
N VAL A 141 -4.46 -12.68 -0.24
CA VAL A 141 -5.59 -11.80 -0.57
C VAL A 141 -6.90 -12.54 -0.44
N GLU A 142 -6.99 -13.78 -0.95
CA GLU A 142 -8.21 -14.61 -0.86
C GLU A 142 -8.60 -14.85 0.61
N GLN A 143 -7.63 -15.10 1.51
CA GLN A 143 -7.89 -15.20 2.95
C GLN A 143 -8.45 -13.92 3.58
N VAL A 144 -7.99 -12.74 3.13
CA VAL A 144 -8.56 -11.47 3.59
C VAL A 144 -9.98 -11.30 3.11
N ILE A 145 -10.26 -11.61 1.83
CA ILE A 145 -11.60 -11.52 1.25
C ILE A 145 -12.58 -12.42 2.02
N ASP A 146 -12.18 -13.68 2.27
CA ASP A 146 -13.00 -14.65 3.00
C ASP A 146 -13.27 -14.20 4.44
N ALA A 147 -12.25 -13.69 5.14
CA ALA A 147 -12.37 -13.20 6.51
C ALA A 147 -13.29 -11.97 6.64
N GLN A 148 -13.41 -11.17 5.58
CA GLN A 148 -14.27 -9.99 5.54
C GLN A 148 -15.71 -10.34 5.14
N ALA A 149 -15.95 -11.57 4.66
CA ALA A 149 -17.25 -12.05 4.19
C ALA A 149 -17.95 -11.07 3.22
N SER A 150 -17.17 -10.38 2.39
CA SER A 150 -17.68 -9.35 1.49
C SER A 150 -18.48 -9.98 0.35
N ASN A 151 -19.73 -9.55 0.19
CA ASN A 151 -20.58 -9.93 -0.94
C ASN A 151 -20.52 -8.90 -2.09
N LYS A 152 -19.56 -7.99 -2.06
CA LYS A 152 -19.44 -6.93 -3.07
C LYS A 152 -19.02 -7.54 -4.42
N PRO A 153 -19.54 -7.01 -5.55
CA PRO A 153 -19.07 -7.40 -6.88
C PRO A 153 -17.55 -7.38 -6.98
N SER A 154 -16.97 -8.49 -7.46
CA SER A 154 -15.53 -8.59 -7.63
C SER A 154 -15.11 -9.21 -8.95
N ILE A 155 -13.90 -8.85 -9.41
CA ILE A 155 -13.29 -9.39 -10.62
C ILE A 155 -11.98 -10.08 -10.25
N LYS A 156 -11.87 -11.37 -10.57
CA LYS A 156 -10.64 -12.15 -10.45
C LYS A 156 -9.79 -11.92 -11.70
N ALA A 157 -8.77 -11.06 -11.59
CA ALA A 157 -7.82 -10.76 -12.66
C ALA A 157 -6.80 -11.90 -12.83
N ILE A 158 -6.33 -12.10 -14.06
CA ILE A 158 -5.38 -13.18 -14.40
C ILE A 158 -3.92 -12.82 -14.09
N ASN A 159 -3.58 -11.54 -14.07
CA ASN A 159 -2.25 -11.00 -13.82
C ASN A 159 -2.31 -9.54 -13.33
N PHE A 160 -1.15 -8.97 -13.01
CA PHE A 160 -1.03 -7.60 -12.52
C PHE A 160 -1.48 -6.57 -13.56
N GLU A 161 -1.14 -6.76 -14.84
CA GLU A 161 -1.48 -5.83 -15.92
C GLU A 161 -2.99 -5.69 -16.09
N GLN A 162 -3.74 -6.80 -16.03
CA GLN A 162 -5.19 -6.76 -16.07
C GLN A 162 -5.77 -6.11 -14.81
N LEU A 163 -5.21 -6.41 -13.63
CA LEU A 163 -5.65 -5.80 -12.37
C LEU A 163 -5.49 -4.27 -12.42
N GLU A 164 -4.31 -3.80 -12.80
CA GLU A 164 -3.98 -2.38 -12.97
C GLU A 164 -4.95 -1.74 -13.98
N MET A 165 -5.16 -2.36 -15.15
CA MET A 165 -6.09 -1.84 -16.17
C MET A 165 -7.53 -1.69 -15.65
N LEU A 166 -8.00 -2.62 -14.82
CA LEU A 166 -9.33 -2.53 -14.21
C LEU A 166 -9.43 -1.36 -13.22
N TYR A 167 -8.38 -1.14 -12.43
CA TYR A 167 -8.33 -0.07 -11.44
C TYR A 167 -8.16 1.32 -12.06
N GLU A 168 -7.13 1.49 -12.89
CA GLU A 168 -6.74 2.77 -13.47
C GLU A 168 -7.81 3.32 -14.44
N ASN A 169 -8.58 2.44 -15.09
CA ASN A 169 -9.72 2.84 -15.93
C ASN A 169 -11.05 2.94 -15.18
N GLY A 170 -11.04 2.86 -13.84
CA GLY A 170 -12.23 3.01 -12.99
C GLY A 170 -13.28 1.91 -13.19
N ARG A 171 -12.90 0.72 -13.67
CA ARG A 171 -13.82 -0.43 -13.82
C ARG A 171 -14.17 -1.08 -12.49
N VAL A 172 -13.30 -0.91 -11.49
CA VAL A 172 -13.54 -1.25 -10.09
C VAL A 172 -13.13 -0.06 -9.20
N GLN A 173 -13.71 0.04 -8.00
CA GLN A 173 -13.40 1.14 -7.07
C GLN A 173 -12.10 0.89 -6.29
N ALA A 174 -11.76 -0.38 -6.08
CA ALA A 174 -10.58 -0.77 -5.31
C ALA A 174 -9.89 -2.00 -5.90
N VAL A 175 -8.64 -2.22 -5.52
CA VAL A 175 -7.92 -3.47 -5.78
C VAL A 175 -7.30 -4.01 -4.51
N LEU A 176 -7.23 -5.33 -4.41
CA LEU A 176 -6.54 -6.03 -3.32
C LEU A 176 -5.34 -6.80 -3.86
N LEU A 177 -4.18 -6.52 -3.28
CA LEU A 177 -2.88 -7.05 -3.67
C LEU A 177 -1.88 -6.90 -2.52
N ASN A 178 -0.68 -7.46 -2.67
CA ASN A 178 0.36 -7.24 -1.67
C ASN A 178 0.98 -5.84 -1.85
N ASP A 179 1.51 -5.25 -0.78
CA ASP A 179 2.04 -3.88 -0.79
C ASP A 179 3.20 -3.67 -1.77
N PHE A 180 4.04 -4.67 -2.00
CA PHE A 180 5.07 -4.61 -3.03
C PHE A 180 4.53 -4.60 -4.47
N GLU A 181 3.34 -5.18 -4.70
CA GLU A 181 2.65 -5.11 -6.00
C GLU A 181 1.93 -3.76 -6.12
N ALA A 182 1.30 -3.28 -5.05
CA ALA A 182 0.66 -1.95 -5.00
C ALA A 182 1.65 -0.83 -5.34
N ALA A 183 2.91 -0.95 -4.88
CA ALA A 183 3.99 -0.02 -5.20
C ALA A 183 4.30 0.10 -6.71
N GLN A 184 3.76 -0.79 -7.56
CA GLN A 184 3.95 -0.75 -9.02
C GLN A 184 2.76 -0.10 -9.75
N LEU A 185 1.66 0.24 -9.08
CA LEU A 185 0.50 0.88 -9.70
C LEU A 185 0.85 2.29 -10.18
N LYS A 186 0.42 2.66 -11.39
CA LYS A 186 0.62 4.03 -11.94
C LYS A 186 0.11 5.14 -11.04
N SER A 187 -1.01 4.92 -10.37
CA SER A 187 -1.62 5.92 -9.48
C SER A 187 -1.09 5.88 -8.05
N ILE A 188 -0.08 5.07 -7.71
CA ILE A 188 0.32 4.85 -6.31
C ILE A 188 0.80 6.12 -5.61
N ASP A 189 1.48 6.99 -6.34
CA ASP A 189 2.00 8.28 -5.85
C ASP A 189 0.97 9.42 -5.94
N SER A 190 -0.23 9.13 -6.46
CA SER A 190 -1.33 10.11 -6.44
C SER A 190 -1.69 10.43 -4.99
N PRO A 191 -1.88 11.71 -4.64
CA PRO A 191 -2.31 12.08 -3.29
C PRO A 191 -3.67 11.46 -2.93
N TYR A 192 -4.50 11.14 -3.92
CA TYR A 192 -5.82 10.56 -3.73
C TYR A 192 -5.80 9.04 -3.48
N THR A 193 -4.72 8.36 -3.84
CA THR A 193 -4.59 6.93 -3.63
C THR A 193 -4.35 6.64 -2.16
N ILE A 194 -5.17 5.79 -1.55
CA ILE A 194 -5.00 5.31 -0.18
C ILE A 194 -4.68 3.83 -0.19
N GLN A 195 -3.74 3.41 0.66
CA GLN A 195 -3.39 2.01 0.89
C GLN A 195 -3.83 1.60 2.29
N VAL A 196 -4.75 0.65 2.39
CA VAL A 196 -5.34 0.18 3.64
C VAL A 196 -4.79 -1.22 3.96
N PRO A 197 -3.89 -1.37 4.94
CA PRO A 197 -3.31 -2.67 5.28
C PRO A 197 -4.30 -3.54 6.08
N TYR A 198 -4.44 -4.81 5.69
CA TYR A 198 -5.33 -5.77 6.37
C TYR A 198 -4.57 -6.82 7.17
N THR A 199 -3.63 -7.50 6.55
CA THR A 199 -2.85 -8.55 7.19
C THR A 199 -1.41 -8.53 6.73
N ARG A 200 -0.52 -9.03 7.57
CA ARG A 200 0.90 -9.20 7.28
C ARG A 200 1.19 -10.67 7.04
N ASN A 201 1.93 -10.97 5.99
CA ASN A 201 2.29 -12.34 5.61
C ASN A 201 3.79 -12.46 5.40
N THR A 202 4.29 -13.65 5.68
CA THR A 202 5.68 -14.04 5.39
C THR A 202 5.68 -15.00 4.20
N GLY A 203 6.50 -14.70 3.19
CA GLY A 203 6.66 -15.53 2.00
C GLY A 203 7.75 -16.59 2.21
N TYR A 204 7.45 -17.83 1.85
CA TYR A 204 8.34 -18.99 1.90
C TYR A 204 8.52 -19.61 0.52
N HIS A 205 9.63 -20.30 0.33
CA HIS A 205 9.85 -21.18 -0.82
C HIS A 205 9.16 -22.53 -0.58
N PHE A 206 8.61 -23.12 -1.64
CA PHE A 206 7.99 -24.44 -1.60
C PHE A 206 8.55 -25.31 -2.71
N LEU A 207 8.74 -26.59 -2.40
CA LEU A 207 9.18 -27.61 -3.33
C LEU A 207 8.15 -28.74 -3.42
N HIS A 208 7.96 -29.30 -4.60
CA HIS A 208 7.19 -30.52 -4.73
C HIS A 208 7.87 -31.67 -3.98
N LYS A 209 7.11 -32.55 -3.34
CA LYS A 209 7.59 -33.63 -2.45
C LYS A 209 8.62 -34.57 -3.08
N ARG A 210 8.67 -34.68 -4.41
CA ARG A 210 9.73 -35.43 -5.11
C ARG A 210 11.14 -34.86 -4.87
N TYR A 211 11.23 -33.58 -4.52
CA TYR A 211 12.44 -32.86 -4.17
C TYR A 211 12.64 -32.68 -2.66
N ALA A 212 11.93 -33.46 -1.82
CA ALA A 212 12.03 -33.35 -0.36
C ALA A 212 13.48 -33.46 0.15
N HIS A 213 14.31 -34.26 -0.52
CA HIS A 213 15.73 -34.44 -0.20
C HIS A 213 16.58 -33.17 -0.35
N LEU A 214 16.12 -32.18 -1.13
CA LEU A 214 16.80 -30.89 -1.29
C LEU A 214 16.44 -29.89 -0.19
N VAL A 215 15.31 -30.07 0.52
CA VAL A 215 14.82 -29.08 1.50
C VAL A 215 15.87 -28.76 2.58
N PRO A 216 16.48 -29.74 3.27
CA PRO A 216 17.48 -29.44 4.31
C PRO A 216 18.73 -28.75 3.75
N GLN A 217 19.11 -29.06 2.50
CA GLN A 217 20.28 -28.45 1.85
C GLN A 217 20.01 -26.99 1.50
N VAL A 218 18.83 -26.71 0.94
CA VAL A 218 18.37 -25.35 0.62
C VAL A 218 18.28 -24.50 1.89
N GLU A 219 17.72 -25.04 2.97
CA GLU A 219 17.63 -24.36 4.27
C GLU A 219 19.02 -24.02 4.83
N ALA A 220 19.96 -24.97 4.79
CA ALA A 220 21.33 -24.75 5.28
C ALA A 220 22.06 -23.67 4.47
N ILE A 221 21.90 -23.63 3.14
CA ILE A 221 22.51 -22.61 2.29
C ILE A 221 21.88 -21.23 2.55
N LEU A 222 20.56 -21.16 2.67
CA LEU A 222 19.85 -19.91 2.98
C LEU A 222 20.27 -19.35 4.34
N GLN A 223 20.36 -20.21 5.36
CA GLN A 223 20.84 -19.83 6.69
C GLN A 223 22.27 -19.28 6.64
N ARG A 224 23.19 -19.97 5.94
CA ARG A 224 24.56 -19.51 5.75
C ARG A 224 24.63 -18.16 5.01
N LYS A 225 23.81 -17.94 3.98
CA LYS A 225 23.70 -16.67 3.26
C LYS A 225 23.10 -15.54 4.11
N ALA A 226 22.27 -15.88 5.09
CA ALA A 226 21.79 -14.92 6.08
C ALA A 226 22.93 -14.51 7.02
N GLU A 227 23.63 -15.50 7.59
CA GLU A 227 24.71 -15.31 8.57
C GLU A 227 25.91 -14.53 8.02
N ASN A 228 26.25 -14.75 6.74
CA ASN A 228 27.34 -14.02 6.09
C ASN A 228 26.92 -12.67 5.48
N GLY A 229 25.67 -12.24 5.67
CA GLY A 229 25.16 -10.96 5.22
C GLY A 229 24.77 -10.89 3.73
N ARG A 230 24.86 -11.98 2.96
CA ARG A 230 24.49 -11.98 1.53
C ARG A 230 23.03 -11.57 1.29
N ILE A 231 22.10 -11.99 2.16
CA ILE A 231 20.69 -11.60 2.05
C ILE A 231 20.52 -10.07 2.16
N ALA A 232 21.21 -9.43 3.11
CA ALA A 232 21.14 -7.99 3.29
C ALA A 232 21.73 -7.25 2.08
N ALA A 233 22.88 -7.72 1.58
CA ALA A 233 23.50 -7.16 0.37
C ALA A 233 22.57 -7.28 -0.85
N LEU A 234 21.96 -8.45 -1.04
CA LEU A 234 21.05 -8.69 -2.16
C LEU A 234 19.77 -7.86 -2.08
N SER A 235 19.25 -7.63 -0.87
CA SER A 235 18.13 -6.73 -0.64
C SER A 235 18.43 -5.31 -1.12
N LEU A 236 19.65 -4.81 -0.87
CA LEU A 236 20.11 -3.50 -1.34
C LEU A 236 20.30 -3.48 -2.86
N GLU A 237 20.96 -4.50 -3.43
CA GLU A 237 21.22 -4.63 -4.87
C GLU A 237 19.92 -4.60 -5.70
N THR A 238 18.87 -5.25 -5.21
CA THR A 238 17.60 -5.41 -5.93
C THR A 238 16.60 -4.29 -5.64
N GLY A 239 16.87 -3.46 -4.62
CA GLY A 239 15.96 -2.45 -4.08
C GLY A 239 14.80 -3.04 -3.28
N ALA A 240 14.89 -4.31 -2.86
CA ALA A 240 13.85 -4.95 -2.05
C ALA A 240 13.81 -4.34 -0.65
N GLN A 241 12.63 -3.90 -0.21
CA GLN A 241 12.41 -3.49 1.17
C GLN A 241 11.90 -4.68 1.98
N LEU A 242 12.78 -5.30 2.76
CA LEU A 242 12.40 -6.38 3.67
C LEU A 242 11.76 -5.78 4.91
N LEU A 243 10.42 -5.82 4.99
CA LEU A 243 9.69 -5.24 6.12
C LEU A 243 10.03 -5.96 7.43
N PRO A 244 10.41 -5.24 8.50
CA PRO A 244 10.61 -5.85 9.80
C PRO A 244 9.29 -6.37 10.36
N LEU A 245 9.33 -7.48 11.11
CA LEU A 245 8.21 -8.04 11.85
C LEU A 245 7.80 -7.10 12.99
N GLN A 246 7.04 -6.04 12.72
CA GLN A 246 6.51 -5.18 13.78
C GLN A 246 4.99 -5.06 13.70
N SER A 247 4.38 -5.31 14.86
CA SER A 247 3.00 -5.00 15.26
C SER A 247 3.04 -4.44 16.68
N PHE A 248 2.05 -3.64 17.09
CA PHE A 248 1.93 -3.21 18.48
C PHE A 248 1.40 -4.38 19.31
N SER A 249 2.28 -5.10 20.01
CA SER A 249 1.88 -6.11 20.99
C SER A 249 1.36 -5.49 22.30
N GLN A 250 1.73 -4.23 22.57
CA GLN A 250 1.31 -3.45 23.73
C GLN A 250 1.05 -1.99 23.32
N THR A 251 0.26 -1.28 24.13
CA THR A 251 0.06 0.17 23.99
C THR A 251 1.41 0.88 24.04
N PRO A 252 1.78 1.69 23.04
CA PRO A 252 3.06 2.37 23.02
C PRO A 252 3.15 3.46 24.11
N GLN A 253 4.38 3.85 24.42
CA GLN A 253 4.68 5.06 25.18
C GLN A 253 5.69 5.88 24.39
N PHE A 254 5.36 7.15 24.14
CA PHE A 254 6.12 8.03 23.24
C PHE A 254 6.92 9.11 23.96
N GLY A 255 6.81 9.27 25.29
CA GLY A 255 7.42 10.39 26.01
C GLY A 255 6.74 11.74 25.68
N PRO A 256 7.43 12.89 25.81
CA PRO A 256 6.85 14.19 25.49
C PRO A 256 6.74 14.40 23.99
N ILE A 257 5.61 14.92 23.53
CA ILE A 257 5.37 15.23 22.11
C ILE A 257 4.98 16.70 21.98
N ARG A 258 5.73 17.44 21.16
CA ARG A 258 5.42 18.80 20.76
C ARG A 258 4.93 18.80 19.32
N MET A 259 3.79 19.45 19.12
CA MET A 259 3.11 19.50 17.83
C MET A 259 2.98 20.93 17.36
N THR A 260 3.19 21.15 16.06
CA THR A 260 2.90 22.43 15.42
C THR A 260 2.16 22.22 14.10
N GLY A 261 1.83 23.30 13.42
CA GLY A 261 0.98 23.30 12.24
C GLY A 261 0.54 24.72 11.95
N GLY A 262 0.61 25.10 10.68
CA GLY A 262 0.05 26.35 10.19
C GLY A 262 -1.21 26.04 9.43
N LEU A 263 -2.35 26.15 10.12
CA LEU A 263 -3.65 25.89 9.51
C LEU A 263 -4.21 27.22 8.99
N LEU A 264 -4.87 27.16 7.83
CA LEU A 264 -5.52 28.27 7.09
C LEU A 264 -6.14 29.32 8.04
N HIS A 265 -5.92 30.61 7.77
CA HIS A 265 -6.44 31.74 8.59
C HIS A 265 -7.98 31.75 8.70
N ASP A 266 -8.64 31.02 7.81
CA ASP A 266 -10.06 30.83 7.57
C ASP A 266 -10.58 29.44 8.02
N GLN A 267 -9.70 28.48 8.33
CA GLN A 267 -10.04 27.23 9.05
C GLN A 267 -9.54 27.26 10.51
N ALA A 268 -8.67 28.21 10.83
CA ALA A 268 -8.24 28.60 12.15
C ALA A 268 -9.20 29.68 12.65
N ASN A 269 -10.41 29.27 13.06
CA ASN A 269 -11.09 30.06 14.08
C ASN A 269 -10.12 30.17 15.27
N LEU A 270 -9.61 31.40 15.42
CA LEU A 270 -8.62 31.85 16.36
C LEU A 270 -9.10 31.54 17.79
N GLY A 271 -8.43 30.60 18.45
CA GLY A 271 -8.67 30.30 19.85
C GLY A 271 -8.25 28.89 20.24
N GLY A 272 -6.96 28.56 20.18
CA GLY A 272 -6.31 27.46 20.94
C GLY A 272 -6.89 26.04 20.88
N GLY A 273 -7.95 25.77 20.10
CA GLY A 273 -8.81 24.58 20.24
C GLY A 273 -9.34 24.00 18.93
N GLY A 274 -8.76 24.35 17.79
CA GLY A 274 -9.16 23.81 16.47
C GLY A 274 -9.24 22.26 16.44
N GLN A 275 -10.19 21.73 15.67
CA GLN A 275 -10.57 20.30 15.67
C GLN A 275 -9.38 19.36 15.39
N TYR A 276 -8.41 19.77 14.56
CA TYR A 276 -7.19 18.98 14.32
C TYR A 276 -6.28 18.86 15.55
N TRP A 277 -6.18 19.92 16.37
CA TRP A 277 -5.43 19.89 17.62
C TRP A 277 -6.09 18.99 18.64
N GLN A 278 -7.42 19.03 18.71
CA GLN A 278 -8.19 18.16 19.60
C GLN A 278 -8.06 16.70 19.18
N LEU A 279 -8.09 16.42 17.88
CA LEU A 279 -7.84 15.09 17.33
C LEU A 279 -6.46 14.57 17.74
N ALA A 280 -5.41 15.37 17.51
CA ALA A 280 -4.05 14.96 17.86
C ALA A 280 -3.89 14.73 19.37
N GLN A 281 -4.47 15.59 20.20
CA GLN A 281 -4.48 15.41 21.66
C GLN A 281 -5.26 14.16 22.09
N MET A 282 -6.43 13.89 21.51
CA MET A 282 -7.23 12.71 21.79
C MET A 282 -6.45 11.42 21.48
N VAL A 283 -5.69 11.40 20.38
CA VAL A 283 -4.91 10.24 19.95
C VAL A 283 -3.64 10.03 20.80
N PHE A 284 -2.93 11.10 21.17
CA PHE A 284 -1.58 11.00 21.76
C PHE A 284 -1.52 11.14 23.27
N ARG A 285 -2.45 11.85 23.93
CA ARG A 285 -2.47 11.98 25.40
C ARG A 285 -2.47 10.62 26.13
N PRO A 286 -3.19 9.57 25.68
CA PRO A 286 -3.17 8.28 26.38
C PRO A 286 -1.83 7.54 26.32
N VAL A 287 -0.92 7.93 25.42
CA VAL A 287 0.31 7.19 25.09
C VAL A 287 1.59 8.03 25.21
N SER A 288 1.49 9.20 25.86
CA SER A 288 2.57 10.17 25.95
C SER A 288 2.61 10.75 27.36
N THR A 289 3.80 11.07 27.84
CA THR A 289 3.96 11.69 29.17
C THR A 289 3.50 13.14 29.18
N ASP A 290 3.61 13.80 28.02
CA ASP A 290 3.18 15.17 27.81
C ASP A 290 2.83 15.39 26.33
N VAL A 291 1.86 16.25 26.06
CA VAL A 291 1.43 16.62 24.70
C VAL A 291 1.23 18.13 24.66
N GLU A 292 2.19 18.82 24.05
CA GLU A 292 2.17 20.27 23.86
C GLU A 292 1.80 20.59 22.40
N VAL A 293 0.91 21.57 22.24
CA VAL A 293 0.47 22.06 20.94
C VAL A 293 0.82 23.54 20.84
N GLU A 294 1.68 23.89 19.89
CA GLU A 294 2.08 25.27 19.62
C GLU A 294 1.55 25.73 18.25
N PRO A 295 0.42 26.45 18.23
CA PRO A 295 -0.10 27.03 17.00
C PRO A 295 0.84 28.14 16.52
N ASN A 296 1.24 28.07 15.26
CA ASN A 296 2.13 29.02 14.63
C ASN A 296 1.61 29.33 13.21
N ASN A 297 2.01 30.45 12.61
CA ASN A 297 1.74 30.66 11.18
C ASN A 297 2.49 29.61 10.34
N ILE A 298 2.03 29.38 9.09
CA ILE A 298 2.56 28.35 8.19
C ILE A 298 4.09 28.38 8.12
N THR A 299 4.68 29.54 7.88
CA THR A 299 6.13 29.72 7.75
C THR A 299 6.87 29.35 9.03
N ARG A 300 6.41 29.81 10.20
CA ARG A 300 7.05 29.55 11.50
C ARG A 300 6.85 28.10 11.95
N ALA A 301 5.65 27.55 11.75
CA ALA A 301 5.35 26.16 12.04
C ALA A 301 6.26 25.23 11.24
N TYR A 302 6.35 25.45 9.93
CA TYR A 302 7.18 24.62 9.06
C TYR A 302 8.66 24.78 9.40
N ARG A 303 9.17 26.00 9.61
CA ARG A 303 10.57 26.22 10.04
C ARG A 303 10.86 25.55 11.38
N GLY A 304 10.01 25.70 12.38
CA GLY A 304 10.20 25.04 13.67
C GLY A 304 10.17 23.51 13.56
N TYR A 305 9.36 22.98 12.66
CA TYR A 305 9.38 21.57 12.32
C TYR A 305 10.62 21.21 11.49
N VAL A 306 11.21 22.04 10.65
CA VAL A 306 12.51 21.70 10.05
C VAL A 306 13.63 21.73 11.10
N ASP A 307 13.62 22.71 12.00
CA ASP A 307 14.61 22.94 13.07
C ASP A 307 14.55 21.94 14.26
N GLU A 308 13.83 20.82 14.12
CA GLU A 308 13.71 19.80 15.19
C GLU A 308 13.08 20.28 16.51
N ARG A 309 12.34 21.40 16.50
CA ARG A 309 11.61 21.90 17.68
C ARG A 309 10.29 21.17 17.95
N PHE A 310 9.72 20.54 16.92
CA PHE A 310 8.45 19.82 17.00
C PHE A 310 8.60 18.39 16.45
N GLU A 311 7.97 17.42 17.09
CA GLU A 311 7.95 16.03 16.63
C GLU A 311 6.88 15.79 15.56
N VAL A 312 5.84 16.63 15.53
CA VAL A 312 4.66 16.48 14.66
C VAL A 312 4.33 17.81 13.97
N TYR A 313 4.02 17.75 12.68
CA TYR A 313 3.48 18.88 11.91
C TYR A 313 2.11 18.53 11.34
N ILE A 314 1.08 19.31 11.69
CA ILE A 314 -0.30 19.12 11.25
C ILE A 314 -0.59 20.06 10.08
N GLY A 315 -1.13 19.52 8.98
CA GLY A 315 -1.51 20.32 7.80
C GLY A 315 -0.67 20.07 6.54
N GLY A 316 0.03 18.93 6.45
CA GLY A 316 0.85 18.59 5.28
C GLY A 316 0.07 17.93 4.14
N TYR A 317 0.65 17.87 2.94
CA TYR A 317 0.07 17.22 1.74
C TYR A 317 1.03 16.17 1.17
N THR A 318 0.52 15.05 0.65
CA THR A 318 1.41 13.96 0.17
C THR A 318 2.07 14.18 -1.19
N VAL A 319 1.78 15.30 -1.88
CA VAL A 319 2.37 15.59 -3.20
C VAL A 319 3.88 15.83 -3.09
N GLU A 320 4.35 16.40 -1.99
CA GLU A 320 5.77 16.65 -1.74
C GLU A 320 6.07 16.50 -0.25
N VAL A 321 6.29 15.26 0.20
CA VAL A 321 6.68 14.99 1.58
C VAL A 321 8.19 15.20 1.71
N PRO A 322 8.66 16.12 2.59
CA PRO A 322 10.10 16.34 2.78
C PRO A 322 10.81 15.05 3.21
N SER A 323 12.04 14.82 2.75
CA SER A 323 12.80 13.57 3.01
C SER A 323 13.00 13.25 4.50
N HIS A 324 13.03 14.27 5.36
CA HIS A 324 13.11 14.14 6.83
C HIS A 324 11.75 13.85 7.49
N SER A 325 10.69 13.67 6.70
CA SER A 325 9.32 13.47 7.15
C SER A 325 8.68 12.23 6.55
N ILE A 326 7.68 11.71 7.24
CA ILE A 326 6.73 10.73 6.74
C ILE A 326 5.32 11.24 7.03
N ALA A 327 4.40 11.11 6.08
CA ALA A 327 3.00 11.49 6.28
C ALA A 327 2.21 10.33 6.93
N SER A 328 1.14 10.67 7.65
CA SER A 328 0.06 9.74 8.00
C SER A 328 -0.46 9.05 6.75
N ARG A 329 -0.83 7.76 6.84
CA ARG A 329 -1.43 7.05 5.70
C ARG A 329 -2.87 7.50 5.50
N ASN A 330 -3.56 7.77 6.60
CA ASN A 330 -4.90 8.33 6.59
C ASN A 330 -4.81 9.85 6.55
N HIS A 331 -5.62 10.47 5.69
CA HIS A 331 -5.85 11.92 5.77
C HIS A 331 -6.72 12.23 6.98
N ILE A 332 -6.61 13.44 7.49
CA ILE A 332 -7.45 13.96 8.57
C ILE A 332 -8.63 14.77 8.04
N ASP A 333 -8.47 15.37 6.86
CA ASP A 333 -9.49 16.12 6.15
C ASP A 333 -9.09 16.31 4.69
N PHE A 334 -9.90 16.99 3.91
CA PHE A 334 -9.51 17.61 2.66
C PHE A 334 -9.43 19.13 2.82
N ASP A 335 -8.52 19.76 2.08
CA ASP A 335 -8.57 21.20 1.87
C ASP A 335 -9.72 21.54 0.88
N LYS A 336 -9.59 22.64 0.15
CA LYS A 336 -10.56 23.06 -0.85
C LYS A 336 -9.94 23.12 -2.24
N ALA A 337 -10.79 22.99 -3.26
CA ALA A 337 -10.37 23.18 -4.63
C ALA A 337 -9.80 24.61 -4.82
N LEU A 338 -8.68 24.69 -5.52
CA LEU A 338 -7.98 25.95 -5.77
C LEU A 338 -8.37 26.49 -7.14
N TYR A 339 -8.59 27.80 -7.23
CA TYR A 339 -9.05 28.47 -8.44
C TYR A 339 -8.15 29.65 -8.80
N LEU A 340 -8.12 29.96 -10.10
CA LEU A 340 -7.57 31.20 -10.65
C LEU A 340 -8.73 32.10 -11.04
N PHE A 341 -8.78 33.30 -10.47
CA PHE A 341 -9.82 34.31 -10.71
C PHE A 341 -9.27 35.45 -11.56
N ALA A 342 -9.99 35.84 -12.60
CA ALA A 342 -9.68 37.03 -13.40
C ALA A 342 -10.94 37.85 -13.66
N ARG A 343 -10.77 39.01 -14.32
CA ARG A 343 -11.90 39.88 -14.68
C ARG A 343 -12.61 39.48 -15.96
N ASP A 344 -11.92 38.78 -16.85
CA ASP A 344 -12.41 38.37 -18.16
C ASP A 344 -11.69 37.10 -18.66
N ASP A 345 -12.34 36.36 -19.56
CA ASP A 345 -11.82 35.11 -20.12
C ASP A 345 -10.55 35.29 -20.96
N ALA A 346 -10.39 36.47 -21.60
CA ALA A 346 -9.21 36.76 -22.41
C ALA A 346 -7.95 36.75 -21.54
N THR A 347 -8.03 37.32 -20.34
CA THR A 347 -6.95 37.32 -19.35
C THR A 347 -6.60 35.90 -18.89
N LEU A 348 -7.60 35.04 -18.60
CA LEU A 348 -7.34 33.64 -18.26
C LEU A 348 -6.65 32.90 -19.41
N ALA A 349 -7.06 33.14 -20.65
CA ALA A 349 -6.45 32.51 -21.82
C ALA A 349 -5.00 32.98 -22.08
N GLU A 350 -4.64 34.21 -21.72
CA GLU A 350 -3.25 34.70 -21.75
C GLU A 350 -2.40 34.07 -20.65
N ILE A 351 -2.93 33.97 -19.42
CA ILE A 351 -2.24 33.35 -18.29
C ILE A 351 -1.97 31.87 -18.55
N ASN A 352 -2.95 31.14 -19.08
CA ASN A 352 -2.80 29.73 -19.47
C ASN A 352 -1.82 29.52 -20.63
N ARG A 353 -1.37 30.58 -21.30
CA ARG A 353 -0.30 30.55 -22.31
C ARG A 353 1.04 31.05 -21.78
N GLY A 354 1.12 31.49 -20.51
CA GLY A 354 2.33 32.09 -19.94
C GLY A 354 2.67 33.47 -20.53
N GLN A 355 1.67 34.16 -21.09
CA GLN A 355 1.88 35.38 -21.89
C GLN A 355 1.31 36.64 -21.23
N HIS A 356 0.71 36.50 -20.04
CA HIS A 356 0.08 37.64 -19.39
C HIS A 356 1.13 38.52 -18.68
N LYS A 357 1.05 39.83 -18.91
CA LYS A 357 2.06 40.79 -18.44
C LYS A 357 1.87 41.24 -16.99
N ARG A 358 0.63 41.24 -16.48
CA ARG A 358 0.36 41.64 -15.10
C ARG A 358 0.60 40.46 -14.15
N PRO A 359 1.07 40.73 -12.92
CA PRO A 359 1.31 39.67 -11.97
C PRO A 359 0.03 38.96 -11.53
N ILE A 360 0.20 37.69 -11.18
CA ILE A 360 -0.79 36.83 -10.55
C ILE A 360 -0.60 36.94 -9.04
N CYS A 361 -1.63 37.39 -8.34
CA CYS A 361 -1.57 37.56 -6.90
C CYS A 361 -1.84 36.23 -6.18
N HIS A 362 -1.03 35.92 -5.17
CA HIS A 362 -1.21 34.77 -4.30
C HIS A 362 -0.78 35.10 -2.86
N ILE A 363 -1.15 34.25 -1.91
CA ILE A 363 -0.71 34.38 -0.52
C ILE A 363 0.72 33.88 -0.37
N GLU A 364 1.60 34.69 0.23
CA GLU A 364 3.06 34.44 0.32
C GLU A 364 3.41 33.06 0.88
N ALA A 365 2.63 32.58 1.85
CA ALA A 365 2.84 31.28 2.49
C ALA A 365 2.69 30.07 1.53
N TYR A 366 2.17 30.27 0.32
CA TYR A 366 1.91 29.22 -0.65
C TYR A 366 2.65 29.47 -1.97
N GLN A 367 3.39 28.46 -2.42
CA GLN A 367 4.04 28.43 -3.72
C GLN A 367 3.11 27.77 -4.75
N TYR A 368 2.29 28.57 -5.43
CA TYR A 368 1.36 28.10 -6.47
C TYR A 368 1.92 28.24 -7.89
N ASP A 369 3.16 28.70 -8.03
CA ASP A 369 3.83 28.97 -9.30
C ASP A 369 3.97 27.72 -10.18
N HIS A 370 4.07 26.53 -9.57
CA HIS A 370 4.10 25.25 -10.28
C HIS A 370 2.76 24.86 -10.93
N LEU A 371 1.64 25.50 -10.56
CA LEU A 371 0.31 25.17 -11.07
C LEU A 371 -0.01 25.89 -12.40
N LEU A 372 0.85 26.80 -12.83
CA LEU A 372 0.66 27.60 -14.03
C LEU A 372 1.88 27.53 -14.95
N PRO A 373 1.70 27.74 -16.28
CA PRO A 373 2.81 27.72 -17.22
C PRO A 373 3.90 28.76 -16.88
N PRO A 374 5.16 28.48 -17.23
CA PRO A 374 6.24 29.45 -17.09
C PRO A 374 5.98 30.68 -17.97
N GLY A 375 6.50 31.84 -17.56
CA GLY A 375 6.35 33.12 -18.28
C GLY A 375 5.39 34.12 -17.63
N ASN A 376 4.53 33.65 -16.73
CA ASN A 376 3.74 34.52 -15.87
C ASN A 376 4.61 35.14 -14.76
N THR A 377 4.18 36.29 -14.24
CA THR A 377 4.80 36.94 -13.07
C THR A 377 3.89 36.80 -11.85
N TYR A 378 4.47 36.82 -10.65
CA TYR A 378 3.74 36.58 -9.40
C TYR A 378 3.92 37.73 -8.42
N TYR A 379 2.87 37.98 -7.63
CA TYR A 379 2.89 38.93 -6.53
C TYR A 379 2.39 38.24 -5.26
N ALA A 380 3.24 38.21 -4.23
CA ALA A 380 2.89 37.67 -2.93
C ALA A 380 2.22 38.75 -2.07
N ALA A 381 1.05 38.44 -1.51
CA ALA A 381 0.30 39.30 -0.60
C ALA A 381 0.01 38.58 0.73
N ASP A 382 -0.38 39.34 1.75
CA ASP A 382 -0.72 38.82 3.07
C ASP A 382 -2.17 38.31 3.16
N SER A 383 -3.08 38.82 2.33
CA SER A 383 -4.50 38.46 2.35
C SER A 383 -5.14 38.32 0.96
N HIS A 384 -6.18 37.49 0.85
CA HIS A 384 -6.91 37.30 -0.40
C HIS A 384 -7.69 38.57 -0.77
N LEU A 385 -8.19 39.31 0.23
CA LEU A 385 -8.90 40.57 0.02
C LEU A 385 -8.00 41.61 -0.65
N ASP A 386 -6.73 41.72 -0.25
CA ASP A 386 -5.77 42.62 -0.91
C ASP A 386 -5.54 42.21 -2.36
N CYS A 387 -5.40 40.90 -2.62
CA CYS A 387 -5.29 40.38 -3.98
C CYS A 387 -6.50 40.75 -4.84
N PHE A 388 -7.73 40.56 -4.35
CA PHE A 388 -8.95 40.90 -5.09
C PHE A 388 -9.11 42.41 -5.29
N ALA A 389 -8.79 43.22 -4.29
CA ALA A 389 -8.80 44.68 -4.42
C ALA A 389 -7.81 45.14 -5.51
N MET A 390 -6.59 44.57 -5.54
CA MET A 390 -5.60 44.88 -6.58
C MET A 390 -5.98 44.37 -7.97
N LEU A 391 -6.71 43.24 -8.06
CA LEU A 391 -7.30 42.77 -9.31
C LEU A 391 -8.35 43.77 -9.83
N ASP A 392 -9.23 44.26 -8.95
CA ASP A 392 -10.26 45.24 -9.31
C ASP A 392 -9.66 46.58 -9.74
N MET A 393 -8.60 47.04 -9.06
CA MET A 393 -7.81 48.21 -9.46
C MET A 393 -7.01 48.00 -10.77
N GLY A 394 -7.02 46.80 -11.35
CA GLY A 394 -6.29 46.47 -12.58
C GLY A 394 -4.78 46.42 -12.42
N ARG A 395 -4.28 46.28 -11.19
CA ARG A 395 -2.86 46.10 -10.87
C ARG A 395 -2.42 44.64 -11.01
N MET A 396 -3.34 43.71 -10.82
CA MET A 396 -3.13 42.26 -10.99
C MET A 396 -3.85 41.76 -12.24
N GLY A 397 -3.30 40.70 -12.85
CA GLY A 397 -3.97 39.97 -13.93
C GLY A 397 -4.98 38.96 -13.41
N ALA A 398 -4.63 38.28 -12.32
CA ALA A 398 -5.48 37.29 -11.69
C ALA A 398 -5.13 37.11 -10.20
N VAL A 399 -5.97 36.36 -9.50
CA VAL A 399 -5.78 35.94 -8.10
C VAL A 399 -5.87 34.42 -8.03
N VAL A 400 -4.92 33.78 -7.35
CA VAL A 400 -5.05 32.37 -6.95
C VAL A 400 -5.65 32.32 -5.56
N GLY A 401 -6.72 31.54 -5.38
CA GLY A 401 -7.35 31.40 -4.08
C GLY A 401 -8.52 30.41 -4.05
N TYR A 402 -9.26 30.46 -2.95
CA TYR A 402 -10.46 29.66 -2.74
C TYR A 402 -11.73 30.45 -3.04
N ARG A 403 -12.81 29.75 -3.40
CA ARG A 403 -14.07 30.37 -3.84
C ARG A 403 -14.72 31.22 -2.75
N GLU A 404 -14.64 30.78 -1.50
CA GLU A 404 -15.20 31.47 -0.34
C GLU A 404 -14.47 32.77 0.03
N ASN A 405 -13.24 32.96 -0.49
CA ASN A 405 -12.47 34.18 -0.28
C ASN A 405 -12.74 35.25 -1.34
N VAL A 406 -13.61 34.94 -2.33
CA VAL A 406 -14.03 35.90 -3.34
C VAL A 406 -14.95 36.93 -2.68
N PRO A 407 -14.63 38.23 -2.76
CA PRO A 407 -15.45 39.28 -2.16
C PRO A 407 -16.77 39.46 -2.91
N ASP A 408 -17.80 39.92 -2.19
CA ASP A 408 -19.14 40.19 -2.69
C ASP A 408 -19.35 41.65 -3.14
N TRP A 409 -18.32 42.51 -3.03
CA TRP A 409 -18.43 43.95 -3.29
C TRP A 409 -18.53 44.35 -4.76
N ARG A 410 -18.41 43.41 -5.71
CA ARG A 410 -18.43 43.73 -7.15
C ARG A 410 -19.76 43.35 -7.79
N ASP A 411 -20.30 44.25 -8.61
CA ASP A 411 -21.53 44.00 -9.37
C ASP A 411 -21.38 42.93 -10.47
N SER A 412 -20.16 42.69 -10.96
CA SER A 412 -19.88 41.69 -11.99
C SER A 412 -19.03 40.54 -11.42
N PRO A 413 -19.42 39.28 -11.62
CA PRO A 413 -18.64 38.16 -11.11
C PRO A 413 -17.25 38.08 -11.75
N TYR A 414 -16.29 37.54 -11.01
CA TYR A 414 -15.01 37.12 -11.58
C TYR A 414 -15.22 35.89 -12.47
N VAL A 415 -14.47 35.80 -13.57
CA VAL A 415 -14.32 34.51 -14.26
C VAL A 415 -13.32 33.66 -13.46
N MET A 416 -13.53 32.34 -13.44
CA MET A 416 -12.65 31.44 -12.70
C MET A 416 -12.42 30.13 -13.43
N VAL A 417 -11.22 29.58 -13.27
CA VAL A 417 -10.86 28.23 -13.69
C VAL A 417 -10.27 27.48 -12.49
N GLN A 418 -10.62 26.20 -12.34
CA GLN A 418 -10.08 25.37 -11.29
C GLN A 418 -8.64 24.98 -11.65
N LEU A 419 -7.69 25.29 -10.77
CA LEU A 419 -6.28 24.91 -10.92
C LEU A 419 -6.01 23.52 -10.36
N ARG A 420 -6.68 23.17 -9.26
CA ARG A 420 -6.45 21.93 -8.54
C ARG A 420 -7.70 21.52 -7.78
N GLU A 421 -7.98 20.21 -7.73
CA GLU A 421 -8.97 19.66 -6.81
C GLU A 421 -8.55 19.84 -5.34
N ALA A 422 -9.46 19.54 -4.41
CA ALA A 422 -9.12 19.49 -2.99
C ALA A 422 -8.10 18.37 -2.73
N LEU A 423 -7.00 18.66 -2.03
CA LEU A 423 -6.02 17.69 -1.57
C LEU A 423 -6.34 17.17 -0.18
N PRO A 424 -6.01 15.90 0.09
CA PRO A 424 -6.06 15.36 1.44
C PRO A 424 -5.00 16.03 2.33
N ILE A 425 -5.43 16.44 3.51
CA ILE A 425 -4.60 17.00 4.56
C ILE A 425 -4.10 15.86 5.45
N HIS A 426 -2.81 15.90 5.80
CA HIS A 426 -2.11 14.88 6.56
C HIS A 426 -1.39 15.45 7.78
N ILE A 427 -1.00 14.53 8.66
CA ILE A 427 -0.05 14.81 9.74
C ILE A 427 1.31 14.27 9.34
N TYR A 428 2.35 15.07 9.49
CA TYR A 428 3.73 14.66 9.30
C TYR A 428 4.36 14.27 10.63
N PHE A 429 5.15 13.22 10.56
CA PHE A 429 6.01 12.71 11.61
C PHE A 429 7.44 12.69 11.11
N ARG A 430 8.40 12.70 12.02
CA ARG A 430 9.81 12.51 11.66
C ARG A 430 10.06 11.20 10.95
N ASN A 431 10.91 11.23 9.94
CA ASN A 431 11.41 10.03 9.28
C ASN A 431 12.49 9.35 10.15
N ASN A 432 12.07 8.80 11.29
CA ASN A 432 12.89 8.02 12.21
C ASN A 432 12.04 6.93 12.90
N PRO A 433 12.63 5.97 13.62
CA PRO A 433 11.88 4.87 14.22
C PRO A 433 10.75 5.31 15.16
N ARG A 434 10.94 6.40 15.91
CA ARG A 434 9.92 6.96 16.81
C ARG A 434 8.75 7.55 16.02
N GLY A 435 9.04 8.35 14.99
CA GLY A 435 8.03 8.94 14.12
C GLY A 435 7.23 7.90 13.32
N VAL A 436 7.88 6.82 12.85
CA VAL A 436 7.19 5.68 12.21
C VAL A 436 6.18 5.05 13.17
N ARG A 437 6.57 4.83 14.43
CA ARG A 437 5.64 4.30 15.44
C ARG A 437 4.53 5.28 15.78
N MET A 438 4.81 6.58 15.87
CA MET A 438 3.79 7.60 16.12
C MET A 438 2.77 7.67 14.97
N ARG A 439 3.24 7.62 13.72
CA ARG A 439 2.38 7.54 12.53
C ARG A 439 1.48 6.32 12.58
N ASP A 440 2.05 5.14 12.80
CA ASP A 440 1.30 3.88 12.79
C ASP A 440 0.27 3.82 13.95
N TRP A 441 0.59 4.42 15.10
CA TRP A 441 -0.38 4.60 16.20
C TRP A 441 -1.50 5.57 15.81
N PHE A 442 -1.15 6.72 15.24
CA PHE A 442 -2.10 7.73 14.80
C PHE A 442 -3.08 7.17 13.77
N ASP A 443 -2.57 6.48 12.73
CA ASP A 443 -3.39 5.89 11.69
C ASP A 443 -4.35 4.82 12.24
N LYS A 444 -3.88 4.01 13.21
CA LYS A 444 -4.71 3.03 13.89
C LYS A 444 -5.85 3.70 14.67
N GLU A 445 -5.52 4.71 15.47
CA GLU A 445 -6.48 5.35 16.35
C GLU A 445 -7.49 6.22 15.60
N LEU A 446 -7.06 6.93 14.55
CA LEU A 446 -7.97 7.69 13.69
C LEU A 446 -9.02 6.78 13.05
N ARG A 447 -8.62 5.60 12.54
CA ARG A 447 -9.59 4.62 12.01
C ARG A 447 -10.58 4.19 13.09
N ARG A 448 -10.10 3.84 14.29
CA ARG A 448 -10.95 3.46 15.42
C ARG A 448 -11.97 4.57 15.75
N LEU A 449 -11.53 5.83 15.81
CA LEU A 449 -12.39 6.98 16.12
C LEU A 449 -13.48 7.17 15.06
N VAL A 450 -13.13 7.04 13.77
CA VAL A 450 -14.09 7.17 12.67
C VAL A 450 -15.05 5.98 12.63
N GLU A 451 -14.54 4.76 12.63
CA GLU A 451 -15.34 3.53 12.51
C GLU A 451 -16.25 3.27 13.72
N SER A 452 -15.88 3.77 14.91
CA SER A 452 -16.76 3.74 16.09
C SER A 452 -17.78 4.89 16.13
N GLY A 453 -17.58 5.93 15.32
CA GLY A 453 -18.35 7.17 15.35
C GLY A 453 -17.96 8.16 16.44
N GLU A 454 -16.96 7.85 17.28
CA GLU A 454 -16.42 8.75 18.32
C GLU A 454 -15.88 10.06 17.73
N ILE A 455 -15.43 10.04 16.47
CA ILE A 455 -14.98 11.23 15.73
C ILE A 455 -16.03 12.36 15.70
N ARG A 456 -17.33 12.05 15.82
CA ARG A 456 -18.42 13.05 15.88
C ARG A 456 -18.38 13.94 17.11
N THR A 457 -17.60 13.58 18.14
CA THR A 457 -17.33 14.45 19.28
C THR A 457 -16.42 15.63 18.91
N LEU A 458 -15.67 15.50 17.81
CA LEU A 458 -14.73 16.50 17.30
C LEU A 458 -15.22 17.14 15.99
N TYR A 459 -15.72 16.33 15.05
CA TYR A 459 -16.03 16.76 13.68
C TYR A 459 -17.52 17.02 13.54
N ASP A 460 -17.88 18.22 13.06
CA ASP A 460 -19.23 18.56 12.64
C ASP A 460 -19.60 17.91 11.29
N ALA A 461 -20.84 18.09 10.85
CA ALA A 461 -21.33 17.49 9.61
C ALA A 461 -20.59 17.97 8.36
N GLU A 462 -20.16 19.24 8.32
CA GLU A 462 -19.42 19.79 7.19
C GLU A 462 -18.03 19.16 7.12
N MET A 463 -17.35 19.08 8.26
CA MET A 463 -16.01 18.51 8.34
C MET A 463 -16.01 17.01 8.06
N LEU A 464 -17.02 16.27 8.56
CA LEU A 464 -17.19 14.86 8.20
C LEU A 464 -17.35 14.70 6.69
N HIS A 465 -18.19 15.53 6.06
CA HIS A 465 -18.41 15.50 4.61
C HIS A 465 -17.17 15.84 3.80
N ARG A 466 -16.42 16.86 4.22
CA ARG A 466 -15.18 17.31 3.58
C ARG A 466 -14.10 16.24 3.70
N SER A 467 -13.95 15.64 4.87
CA SER A 467 -12.98 14.57 5.12
C SER A 467 -13.39 13.22 4.51
N ARG A 468 -14.62 13.10 4.00
CA ARG A 468 -15.23 11.84 3.51
C ARG A 468 -15.41 10.78 4.59
N PHE A 469 -15.31 11.14 5.87
CA PHE A 469 -15.41 10.19 6.98
C PHE A 469 -16.83 9.67 7.16
N GLU A 470 -17.86 10.36 6.64
CA GLU A 470 -19.23 9.86 6.66
C GLU A 470 -19.40 8.50 5.97
N GLN A 471 -18.52 8.17 5.02
CA GLN A 471 -18.48 6.87 4.33
C GLN A 471 -18.03 5.72 5.23
N ASN A 472 -17.37 6.02 6.36
CA ASN A 472 -16.79 5.03 7.27
C ASN A 472 -17.43 5.06 8.67
N LEU A 473 -18.42 5.93 8.91
CA LEU A 473 -19.16 5.95 10.17
C LEU A 473 -20.04 4.70 10.31
N PRO A 474 -20.36 4.27 11.55
CA PRO A 474 -21.35 3.22 11.77
C PRO A 474 -22.65 3.53 11.03
N ARG A 475 -23.16 2.55 10.28
CA ARG A 475 -24.50 2.66 9.68
C ARG A 475 -25.50 2.85 10.83
N SER A 476 -26.30 3.90 10.77
CA SER A 476 -27.39 4.07 11.73
C SER A 476 -28.30 2.85 11.61
N GLN A 477 -28.39 2.06 12.68
CA GLN A 477 -29.43 1.05 12.76
C GLN A 477 -30.75 1.82 12.78
N HIS A 478 -31.45 1.86 11.65
CA HIS A 478 -32.87 2.13 11.69
C HIS A 478 -33.46 1.07 12.62
N ARG A 479 -33.80 1.48 13.85
CA ARG A 479 -34.79 0.79 14.66
C ARG A 479 -36.01 0.69 13.77
N GLN A 480 -36.24 -0.48 13.18
CA GLN A 480 -37.59 -0.86 12.78
C GLN A 480 -38.40 -0.76 14.08
N GLY A 481 -39.23 0.28 14.17
CA GLY A 481 -40.19 0.38 15.26
C GLY A 481 -41.05 -0.88 15.25
N PRO A 482 -41.47 -1.39 16.42
CA PRO A 482 -42.39 -2.51 16.45
C PRO A 482 -43.66 -2.12 15.69
N GLN A 483 -44.07 -3.00 14.77
CA GLN A 483 -45.35 -2.92 14.04
C GLN A 483 -46.53 -2.91 15.01
#